data_AF-A0A846UC46-F1
#
_entry.id   AF-A0A846UC46-F1
#
_cell.length_a   1.000
_cell.length_b   1.000
_cell.length_c   1.000
_cell.angle_alpha   90.00
_cell.angle_beta   90.00
_cell.angle_gamma   90.00
#
_symmetry.space_group_name_H-M   'P 1'
#
loop_
_entity.id
_entity.type
_entity.pdbx_description
1 polymer ?
#
loop_
_entity_poly.entity_id
_entity_poly.type
_entity_poly.pdbx_seq_one_letter_code
_entity_poly.pdbx_strand_id
1 'polypeptide(L)'
;APSLITRGTNDVQQVQMLVLMGLNMMVAAPLMAAGGIIMAIREDPGLSWLVWVSVPLLAVLIGVIVVRLMPMFRSMQSRIDEINGVLREQVVGLRVVRAFVREDYERNRFATANDALATVSMRIGELFVLMFPLIMMVLHVATAAVVWFGAHRIDDGQLEVGGMTAYIQ
;
A
#
# COMPACT_ATOMS: atom_id res chain seq x y z
N ALA A 1 14.65 -18.04 29.42
CA ALA A 1 14.64 -16.64 29.91
C ALA A 1 15.01 -15.61 28.83
N PRO A 2 16.13 -15.69 28.10
CA PRO A 2 16.53 -14.61 27.16
C PRO A 2 15.56 -14.44 25.99
N SER A 3 14.97 -15.53 25.47
CA SER A 3 13.98 -15.46 24.37
C SER A 3 12.65 -14.80 24.75
N LEU A 4 12.28 -14.77 26.03
CA LEU A 4 11.03 -14.13 26.49
C LEU A 4 11.16 -12.60 26.49
N ILE A 5 12.34 -12.09 26.86
CA ILE A 5 12.63 -10.65 26.81
C ILE A 5 12.71 -10.19 25.35
N THR A 6 13.38 -10.95 24.48
CA THR A 6 13.47 -10.62 23.05
C THR A 6 12.12 -10.70 22.35
N ARG A 7 11.30 -11.73 22.63
CA ARG A 7 9.93 -11.84 22.08
C ARG A 7 9.02 -10.74 22.62
N GLY A 8 9.00 -10.52 23.92
CA GLY A 8 8.18 -9.46 24.53
C GLY A 8 8.53 -8.06 24.00
N THR A 9 9.82 -7.76 23.82
CA THR A 9 10.24 -6.46 23.24
C THR A 9 9.83 -6.34 21.77
N ASN A 10 9.96 -7.41 20.98
CA ASN A 10 9.56 -7.42 19.58
C ASN A 10 8.03 -7.28 19.42
N ASP A 11 7.27 -8.00 20.26
CA ASP A 11 5.81 -7.95 20.25
C ASP A 11 5.30 -6.55 20.63
N VAL A 12 5.88 -5.92 21.67
CA VAL A 12 5.55 -4.54 22.05
C VAL A 12 5.88 -3.57 20.91
N GLN A 13 7.02 -3.72 20.23
CA GLN A 13 7.37 -2.89 19.07
C GLN A 13 6.40 -3.08 17.90
N GLN A 14 6.00 -4.32 17.60
CA GLN A 14 5.05 -4.59 16.52
C GLN A 14 3.66 -4.04 16.82
N VAL A 15 3.16 -4.22 18.05
CA VAL A 15 1.89 -3.62 18.49
C VAL A 15 1.99 -2.09 18.46
N GLN A 16 3.09 -1.51 18.93
CA GLN A 16 3.29 -0.06 18.86
C GLN A 16 3.27 0.44 17.41
N MET A 17 3.96 -0.24 16.49
CA MET A 17 4.01 0.15 15.08
C MET A 17 2.63 0.01 14.41
N LEU A 18 1.92 -1.09 14.68
CA LEU A 18 0.56 -1.32 14.22
C LEU A 18 -0.38 -0.21 14.71
N VAL A 19 -0.30 0.13 16.00
CA VAL A 19 -1.12 1.18 16.61
C VAL A 19 -0.78 2.54 16.02
N LEU A 20 0.51 2.88 15.89
CA LEU A 20 0.95 4.16 15.31
C LEU A 20 0.52 4.30 13.85
N MET A 21 0.77 3.29 13.01
CA MET A 21 0.39 3.32 11.59
C MET A 21 -1.12 3.27 11.44
N GLY A 22 -1.80 2.40 12.19
CA GLY A 22 -3.25 2.23 12.16
C GLY A 22 -3.96 3.51 12.58
N LEU A 23 -3.58 4.13 13.70
CA LEU A 23 -4.17 5.39 14.15
C LEU A 23 -3.85 6.53 13.18
N ASN A 24 -2.60 6.67 12.71
CA ASN A 24 -2.29 7.72 11.72
C ASN A 24 -3.12 7.54 10.44
N MET A 25 -3.19 6.34 9.90
CA MET A 25 -3.88 6.11 8.63
C MET A 25 -5.40 6.21 8.79
N MET A 26 -5.97 5.70 9.88
CA MET A 26 -7.42 5.75 10.14
C MET A 26 -7.90 7.13 10.61
N VAL A 27 -7.05 7.94 11.22
CA VAL A 27 -7.42 9.27 11.72
C VAL A 27 -7.01 10.35 10.72
N ALA A 28 -5.74 10.39 10.32
CA ALA A 28 -5.22 11.46 9.47
C ALA A 28 -5.77 11.38 8.05
N ALA A 29 -5.88 10.19 7.44
CA ALA A 29 -6.35 10.10 6.05
C ALA A 29 -7.81 10.56 5.90
N PRO A 30 -8.77 10.14 6.76
CA PRO A 30 -10.14 10.67 6.69
C PRO A 30 -10.24 12.14 7.08
N LEU A 31 -9.47 12.59 8.08
CA LEU A 31 -9.43 14.02 8.45
C LEU A 31 -8.88 14.90 7.33
N MET A 32 -7.79 14.48 6.67
CA MET A 32 -7.23 15.18 5.53
C MET A 32 -8.19 15.16 4.34
N ALA A 33 -8.83 14.02 4.05
CA ALA A 33 -9.82 13.93 2.98
C ALA A 33 -11.01 14.86 3.24
N ALA A 34 -11.61 14.81 4.44
CA ALA A 34 -12.72 15.65 4.81
C ALA A 34 -12.32 17.15 4.88
N GLY A 35 -11.19 17.44 5.52
CA GLY A 35 -10.66 18.80 5.64
C GLY A 35 -10.31 19.42 4.29
N GLY A 36 -9.68 18.65 3.39
CA GLY A 36 -9.38 19.06 2.02
C GLY A 36 -10.63 19.35 1.20
N ILE A 37 -11.66 18.50 1.28
CA ILE A 37 -12.97 18.75 0.64
C ILE A 37 -13.61 20.02 1.19
N ILE A 38 -13.62 20.22 2.52
CA ILE A 38 -14.21 21.40 3.15
C ILE A 38 -13.47 22.68 2.75
N MET A 39 -12.12 22.68 2.73
CA MET A 39 -11.34 23.84 2.30
C MET A 39 -11.56 24.15 0.82
N ALA A 40 -11.52 23.14 -0.05
CA ALA A 40 -11.75 23.33 -1.49
C ALA A 40 -13.12 23.94 -1.82
N ILE A 41 -14.15 23.64 -1.03
CA ILE A 41 -15.49 24.25 -1.18
C ILE A 41 -15.51 25.70 -0.68
N ARG A 42 -14.73 26.03 0.36
CA ARG A 42 -14.66 27.39 0.93
C ARG A 42 -13.85 28.35 0.08
N GLU A 43 -12.82 27.87 -0.61
CA GLU A 43 -11.92 28.68 -1.44
C GLU A 43 -12.68 29.26 -2.65
N ASP A 44 -13.21 28.40 -3.52
CA ASP A 44 -14.00 28.80 -4.68
C ASP A 44 -14.90 27.64 -5.17
N PRO A 45 -16.23 27.81 -5.18
CA PRO A 45 -17.18 26.79 -5.64
C PRO A 45 -16.92 26.29 -7.08
N GLY A 46 -16.43 27.14 -7.98
CA GLY A 46 -16.23 26.78 -9.39
C GLY A 46 -14.93 26.02 -9.69
N LEU A 47 -13.98 25.93 -8.74
CA LEU A 47 -12.88 24.96 -8.79
C LEU A 47 -13.17 23.72 -7.92
N SER A 48 -14.02 23.84 -6.90
CA SER A 48 -14.35 22.76 -5.96
C SER A 48 -14.78 21.44 -6.61
N TRP A 49 -15.46 21.48 -7.76
CA TRP A 49 -15.90 20.28 -8.49
C TRP A 49 -14.72 19.37 -8.90
N LEU A 50 -13.54 19.96 -9.12
CA LEU A 50 -12.36 19.22 -9.51
C LEU A 50 -11.89 18.28 -8.39
N VAL A 51 -11.93 18.74 -7.14
CA VAL A 51 -11.66 17.93 -5.95
C VAL A 51 -12.73 16.85 -5.77
N TRP A 52 -14.01 17.17 -5.99
CA TRP A 52 -15.11 16.20 -5.96
C TRP A 52 -14.98 15.07 -6.99
N VAL A 53 -14.30 15.30 -8.11
CA VAL A 53 -14.03 14.25 -9.11
C VAL A 53 -12.73 13.52 -8.81
N SER A 54 -11.68 14.26 -8.43
CA SER A 54 -10.33 13.71 -8.21
C SER A 54 -10.26 12.78 -7.01
N VAL A 55 -10.93 13.12 -5.90
CA VAL A 55 -10.91 12.32 -4.67
C VAL A 55 -11.59 10.95 -4.85
N PRO A 56 -12.83 10.86 -5.38
CA PRO A 56 -13.44 9.56 -5.68
C PRO A 56 -12.65 8.77 -6.73
N LEU A 57 -12.08 9.42 -7.74
CA LEU A 57 -11.23 8.76 -8.73
C LEU A 57 -10.02 8.08 -8.06
N LEU A 58 -9.32 8.80 -7.19
CA LEU A 58 -8.22 8.24 -6.38
C LEU A 58 -8.70 7.09 -5.49
N ALA A 59 -9.82 7.27 -4.79
CA ALA A 59 -10.38 6.25 -3.91
C ALA A 59 -10.73 4.96 -4.66
N VAL A 60 -11.29 5.08 -5.87
CA VAL A 60 -11.59 3.93 -6.75
C VAL A 60 -10.31 3.26 -7.22
N LEU A 61 -9.33 4.01 -7.72
CA LEU A 61 -8.06 3.46 -8.20
C LEU A 61 -7.32 2.70 -7.10
N ILE A 62 -7.19 3.30 -5.92
CA ILE A 62 -6.55 2.68 -4.76
C ILE A 62 -7.38 1.48 -4.27
N GLY A 63 -8.70 1.64 -4.15
CA GLY A 63 -9.60 0.57 -3.72
C GLY A 63 -9.50 -0.66 -4.61
N VAL A 64 -9.42 -0.47 -5.92
CA VAL A 64 -9.25 -1.55 -6.90
C VAL A 64 -7.92 -2.30 -6.70
N ILE A 65 -6.83 -1.59 -6.42
CA ILE A 65 -5.52 -2.21 -6.12
C ILE A 65 -5.60 -3.01 -4.81
N VAL A 66 -6.15 -2.40 -3.75
CA VAL A 66 -6.26 -3.04 -2.43
C VAL A 66 -7.11 -4.31 -2.49
N VAL A 67 -8.26 -4.26 -3.18
CA VAL A 67 -9.14 -5.44 -3.36
C VAL A 67 -8.43 -6.56 -4.10
N ARG A 68 -7.54 -6.25 -5.06
CA ARG A 68 -6.69 -7.25 -5.74
C ARG A 68 -5.55 -7.77 -4.88
N LEU A 69 -4.94 -6.93 -4.03
CA LEU A 69 -3.82 -7.31 -3.16
C LEU A 69 -4.26 -8.23 -2.02
N MET A 70 -5.42 -7.99 -1.41
CA MET A 70 -5.95 -8.78 -0.29
C MET A 70 -5.92 -10.31 -0.49
N PRO A 71 -6.45 -10.89 -1.59
CA PRO A 71 -6.37 -12.32 -1.83
C PRO A 71 -4.93 -12.80 -2.07
N MET A 72 -4.05 -11.96 -2.62
CA MET A 72 -2.65 -12.31 -2.86
C MET A 72 -1.87 -12.40 -1.55
N PHE A 73 -2.10 -11.47 -0.61
CA PHE A 73 -1.53 -11.56 0.75
C PHE A 73 -1.98 -12.83 1.48
N ARG A 74 -3.25 -13.21 1.34
CA ARG A 74 -3.74 -14.50 1.89
C ARG A 74 -3.03 -15.70 1.25
N SER A 75 -2.83 -15.69 -0.07
CA SER A 75 -2.07 -16.74 -0.75
C SER A 75 -0.61 -16.78 -0.33
N MET A 76 0.02 -15.62 -0.15
CA MET A 76 1.40 -15.51 0.36
C MET A 76 1.53 -16.16 1.73
N GLN A 77 0.57 -15.93 2.63
CA GLN A 77 0.57 -16.55 3.96
C GLN A 77 0.53 -18.08 3.88
N SER A 78 -0.35 -18.65 3.04
CA SER A 78 -0.40 -20.10 2.84
C SER A 78 0.92 -20.68 2.31
N ARG A 79 1.64 -19.95 1.45
CA ARG A 79 2.94 -20.37 0.91
C ARG A 79 4.07 -20.25 1.94
N ILE A 80 3.99 -19.27 2.84
CA ILE A 80 4.86 -19.16 4.01
C ILE A 80 4.67 -20.38 4.93
N ASP A 81 3.42 -20.82 5.13
CA ASP A 81 3.16 -22.00 5.97
C ASP A 81 3.70 -23.28 5.33
N GLU A 82 3.57 -23.43 4.00
CA GLU A 82 4.12 -24.56 3.25
C GLU A 82 5.66 -24.62 3.33
N ILE A 83 6.36 -23.52 3.04
CA ILE A 83 7.84 -23.49 3.08
C ILE A 83 8.35 -23.75 4.51
N ASN A 84 7.67 -23.23 5.53
CA ASN A 84 7.99 -23.50 6.94
C ASN A 84 7.77 -24.98 7.30
N GLY A 85 6.75 -25.63 6.74
CA GLY A 85 6.51 -27.06 6.87
C GLY A 85 7.67 -27.88 6.29
N VAL A 86 8.05 -27.62 5.04
CA VAL A 86 9.19 -28.27 4.37
C VAL A 86 10.47 -28.10 5.18
N LEU A 87 10.78 -26.88 5.62
CA LEU A 87 11.94 -26.59 6.47
C LEU A 87 11.93 -27.39 7.77
N ARG A 88 10.78 -27.44 8.46
CA ARG A 88 10.65 -28.14 9.74
C ARG A 88 10.89 -29.64 9.55
N GLU A 89 10.30 -30.25 8.53
CA GLU A 89 10.50 -31.67 8.22
C GLU A 89 11.95 -31.99 7.89
N GLN A 90 12.63 -31.14 7.12
CA GLN A 90 14.05 -31.32 6.79
C GLN A 90 14.95 -31.21 8.02
N VAL A 91 14.69 -30.25 8.92
CA VAL A 91 15.48 -30.06 10.14
C VAL A 91 15.29 -31.23 11.10
N VAL A 92 14.05 -31.66 11.34
CA VAL A 92 13.73 -32.78 12.25
C VAL A 92 14.22 -34.10 11.65
N GLY A 93 14.04 -34.30 10.35
CA GLY A 93 14.39 -35.51 9.61
C GLY A 93 15.81 -35.55 9.06
N LEU A 94 16.69 -34.59 9.40
CA LEU A 94 18.00 -34.42 8.75
C LEU A 94 18.85 -35.70 8.75
N ARG A 95 18.82 -36.47 9.84
CA ARG A 95 19.55 -37.75 9.94
C ARG A 95 19.02 -38.78 8.94
N VAL A 96 17.70 -38.83 8.74
CA VAL A 96 17.03 -39.73 7.80
C VAL A 96 17.35 -39.32 6.37
N VAL A 97 17.27 -38.03 6.05
CA VAL A 97 17.60 -37.50 4.71
C VAL A 97 19.02 -37.90 4.31
N ARG A 98 20.00 -37.76 5.22
CA ARG A 98 21.39 -38.17 4.99
C ARG A 98 21.57 -39.68 4.90
N ALA A 99 20.89 -40.44 5.75
CA ALA A 99 20.96 -41.91 5.74
C ALA A 99 20.47 -42.52 4.41
N PHE A 100 19.54 -41.85 3.73
CA PHE A 100 19.01 -42.26 2.44
C PHE A 100 19.57 -41.48 1.25
N VAL A 101 20.55 -40.58 1.45
CA VAL A 101 21.17 -39.74 0.41
C VAL A 101 20.11 -38.97 -0.41
N ARG A 102 19.18 -38.31 0.28
CA ARG A 102 18.02 -37.60 -0.29
C ARG A 102 18.15 -36.07 -0.27
N GLU A 103 19.35 -35.54 -0.06
CA GLU A 103 19.58 -34.10 0.05
C GLU A 103 19.14 -33.32 -1.20
N ASP A 104 19.48 -33.78 -2.40
CA ASP A 104 19.09 -33.11 -3.65
C ASP A 104 17.58 -33.14 -3.89
N TYR A 105 16.92 -34.23 -3.50
CA TYR A 105 15.47 -34.34 -3.58
C TYR A 105 14.79 -33.30 -2.68
N GLU A 106 15.22 -33.22 -1.41
CA GLU A 106 14.71 -32.26 -0.45
C GLU A 106 15.04 -30.81 -0.84
N ARG A 107 16.20 -30.57 -1.46
CA ARG A 107 16.57 -29.27 -2.03
C ARG A 107 15.61 -28.84 -3.13
N ASN A 108 15.27 -29.75 -4.05
CA ASN A 108 14.33 -29.45 -5.14
C ASN A 108 12.90 -29.21 -4.61
N ARG A 109 12.50 -29.98 -3.58
CA ARG A 109 11.22 -29.80 -2.88
C ARG A 109 11.12 -28.42 -2.23
N PHE A 110 12.18 -27.98 -1.54
CA PHE A 110 12.28 -26.64 -0.97
C PHE A 110 12.27 -25.55 -2.05
N ALA A 111 13.04 -25.72 -3.12
CA ALA A 111 13.10 -24.77 -4.23
C ALA A 111 11.71 -24.55 -4.86
N THR A 112 10.96 -25.63 -5.07
CA THR A 112 9.60 -25.56 -5.61
C THR A 112 8.67 -24.72 -4.73
N ALA A 113 8.69 -24.95 -3.40
CA ALA A 113 7.89 -24.16 -2.46
C ALA A 113 8.35 -22.69 -2.39
N ASN A 114 9.66 -22.45 -2.45
CA ASN A 114 10.24 -21.11 -2.46
C ASN A 114 9.88 -20.32 -3.72
N ASP A 115 9.95 -20.92 -4.91
CA ASP A 115 9.58 -20.27 -6.18
C ASP A 115 8.10 -19.91 -6.22
N ALA A 116 7.26 -20.79 -5.65
CA ALA A 116 5.85 -20.53 -5.41
C ALA A 116 5.64 -19.25 -4.57
N LEU A 117 6.34 -19.12 -3.43
CA LEU A 117 6.29 -17.93 -2.57
C LEU A 117 6.84 -16.69 -3.26
N ALA A 118 7.97 -16.81 -3.96
CA ALA A 118 8.62 -15.73 -4.68
C ALA A 118 7.70 -15.17 -5.78
N THR A 119 7.03 -16.04 -6.54
CA THR A 119 6.10 -15.65 -7.61
C THR A 119 4.96 -14.77 -7.08
N VAL A 120 4.36 -15.14 -5.94
CA VAL A 120 3.28 -14.33 -5.35
C VAL A 120 3.81 -13.02 -4.78
N SER A 121 4.97 -13.06 -4.11
CA SER A 121 5.61 -11.86 -3.56
C SER A 121 5.95 -10.84 -4.67
N MET A 122 6.47 -11.31 -5.80
CA MET A 122 6.76 -10.44 -6.96
C MET A 122 5.50 -9.80 -7.52
N ARG A 123 4.42 -10.57 -7.73
CA ARG A 123 3.14 -10.01 -8.22
C ARG A 123 2.53 -9.00 -7.25
N ILE A 124 2.66 -9.22 -5.94
CA ILE A 124 2.25 -8.23 -4.91
C ILE A 124 3.05 -6.95 -5.11
N GLY A 125 4.39 -7.07 -5.24
CA GLY A 125 5.29 -5.94 -5.48
C GLY A 125 4.95 -5.17 -6.76
N GLU A 126 4.70 -5.86 -7.88
CA GLU A 126 4.29 -5.25 -9.15
C GLU A 126 3.01 -4.42 -9.02
N LEU A 127 1.99 -4.94 -8.32
CA LEU A 127 0.77 -4.17 -8.04
C LEU A 127 1.04 -2.98 -7.10
N PHE A 128 1.89 -3.17 -6.10
CA PHE A 128 2.18 -2.13 -5.11
C PHE A 128 2.96 -0.96 -5.73
N VAL A 129 3.89 -1.24 -6.63
CA VAL A 129 4.68 -0.22 -7.34
C VAL A 129 3.80 0.69 -8.20
N LEU A 130 2.65 0.22 -8.69
CA LEU A 130 1.69 1.04 -9.44
C LEU A 130 0.96 2.08 -8.58
N MET A 131 0.95 1.94 -7.25
CA MET A 131 0.18 2.81 -6.36
C MET A 131 0.65 4.26 -6.41
N PHE A 132 1.96 4.50 -6.26
CA PHE A 132 2.53 5.86 -6.27
C PHE A 132 2.43 6.56 -7.64
N PRO A 133 2.80 5.92 -8.77
CA PRO A 133 2.63 6.50 -10.10
C PRO A 133 1.19 6.87 -10.41
N LEU A 134 0.20 6.06 -10.02
CA LEU A 134 -1.21 6.38 -10.23
C LEU A 134 -1.67 7.57 -9.40
N ILE A 135 -1.28 7.63 -8.12
CA ILE A 135 -1.58 8.79 -7.26
C ILE A 135 -0.97 10.06 -7.85
N MET A 136 0.32 10.00 -8.22
CA MET A 136 1.02 11.13 -8.83
C MET A 136 0.38 11.53 -10.15
N MET A 137 0.01 10.58 -11.01
CA MET A 137 -0.63 10.89 -12.29
C MET A 137 -1.95 11.64 -12.08
N VAL A 138 -2.80 11.18 -11.17
CA VAL A 138 -4.05 11.89 -10.86
C VAL A 138 -3.78 13.27 -10.30
N LEU A 139 -2.79 13.42 -9.40
CA LEU A 139 -2.42 14.71 -8.85
C LEU A 139 -1.94 15.68 -9.94
N HIS A 140 -1.04 15.26 -10.83
CA HIS A 140 -0.55 16.10 -11.93
C HIS A 140 -1.66 16.48 -12.91
N VAL A 141 -2.57 15.55 -13.24
CA VAL A 141 -3.73 15.84 -14.09
C VAL A 141 -4.67 16.83 -13.39
N ALA A 142 -4.90 16.67 -12.09
CA ALA A 142 -5.70 17.60 -11.30
C ALA A 142 -5.05 18.98 -11.27
N THR A 143 -3.75 19.10 -10.97
CA THR A 143 -3.01 20.37 -11.00
C THR A 143 -3.09 21.03 -12.38
N ALA A 144 -2.88 20.27 -13.47
CA ALA A 144 -3.00 20.81 -14.82
C ALA A 144 -4.41 21.33 -15.12
N ALA A 145 -5.44 20.62 -14.67
CA ALA A 145 -6.82 21.06 -14.80
C ALA A 145 -7.13 22.30 -13.95
N VAL A 146 -6.64 22.38 -12.70
CA VAL A 146 -6.73 23.59 -11.87
C VAL A 146 -6.10 24.78 -12.58
N VAL A 147 -4.92 24.59 -13.17
CA VAL A 147 -4.24 25.66 -13.90
C VAL A 147 -5.04 26.11 -15.12
N TRP A 148 -5.56 25.16 -15.91
CA TRP A 148 -6.35 25.46 -17.09
C TRP A 148 -7.65 26.21 -16.78
N PHE A 149 -8.46 25.69 -15.85
CA PHE A 149 -9.74 26.30 -15.48
C PHE A 149 -9.55 27.54 -14.60
N GLY A 150 -8.53 27.56 -13.74
CA GLY A 150 -8.18 28.70 -12.91
C GLY A 150 -7.72 29.89 -13.74
N ALA A 151 -6.90 29.68 -14.78
CA ALA A 151 -6.47 30.75 -15.69
C ALA A 151 -7.65 31.44 -16.39
N HIS A 152 -8.60 30.67 -16.93
CA HIS A 152 -9.80 31.24 -17.56
C HIS A 152 -10.63 32.09 -16.57
N ARG A 153 -10.69 31.67 -15.30
CA ARG A 153 -11.45 32.41 -14.27
C ARG A 153 -10.72 33.62 -13.71
N ILE A 154 -9.39 33.63 -13.77
CA ILE A 154 -8.59 34.83 -13.50
C ILE A 154 -8.83 35.86 -14.61
N ASP A 155 -8.85 35.43 -15.88
CA ASP A 155 -9.14 36.30 -17.02
C ASP A 155 -10.56 36.90 -16.93
N ASP A 156 -11.54 36.12 -16.45
CA ASP A 156 -12.92 36.58 -16.20
C ASP A 156 -13.06 37.45 -14.93
N GLY A 157 -11.97 37.70 -14.18
CA GLY A 157 -11.97 38.49 -12.94
C GLY A 157 -12.67 37.83 -11.75
N GLN A 158 -12.95 36.53 -11.84
CA GLN A 158 -13.68 35.77 -10.81
C GLN A 158 -12.77 35.13 -9.75
N LEU A 159 -11.46 35.04 -10.03
CA LEU A 159 -10.48 34.39 -9.16
C LEU A 159 -9.20 35.23 -9.09
N GLU A 160 -8.67 35.43 -7.89
CA GLU A 160 -7.35 36.02 -7.71
C GLU A 160 -6.25 34.96 -7.87
N VAL A 161 -5.09 35.37 -8.42
CA VAL A 161 -3.92 34.50 -8.57
C VAL A 161 -3.52 33.83 -7.24
N GLY A 162 -3.68 34.55 -6.12
CA GLY A 162 -3.44 34.03 -4.77
C GLY A 162 -4.35 32.84 -4.40
N GLY A 163 -5.64 32.90 -4.74
CA GLY A 163 -6.60 31.82 -4.50
C GLY A 163 -6.30 30.57 -5.32
N MET A 164 -5.79 30.75 -6.55
CA MET A 164 -5.31 29.63 -7.36
C MET A 164 -4.07 28.96 -6.76
N THR A 165 -3.12 29.74 -6.24
CA THR A 165 -1.93 29.17 -5.58
C THR A 165 -2.26 28.46 -4.27
N ALA A 166 -3.23 28.95 -3.50
CA ALA A 166 -3.71 28.31 -2.28
C ALA A 166 -4.40 26.97 -2.55
N TYR A 167 -5.10 26.85 -3.69
CA TYR A 167 -5.76 25.60 -4.09
C TYR A 167 -4.78 24.49 -4.52
N ILE A 168 -3.60 24.86 -5.02
CA ILE A 168 -2.59 23.90 -5.49
C ILE A 168 -1.70 23.38 -4.36
N GLN A 169 -1.52 24.15 -3.28
CA GLN A 169 -0.66 23.82 -2.13
C GLN A 169 -1.38 22.93 -1.11
#